data_AF-A0A5C4MZA9-F1
#
_entry.id   AF-A0A5C4MZA9-F1
#
_cell.length_a   1.000
_cell.length_b   1.000
_cell.length_c   1.000
_cell.angle_alpha   90.00
_cell.angle_beta   90.00
_cell.angle_gamma   90.00
#
_symmetry.space_group_name_H-M   'P 1'
#
loop_
_entity.id
_entity.type
_entity.pdbx_description
1 polymer ?
#
loop_
_entity_poly.entity_id
_entity_poly.type
_entity_poly.pdbx_seq_one_letter_code
_entity_poly.pdbx_strand_id
1 'polypeptide(L)'
;MSAVLVQHRRHRRRADVADGPESADAVRRSAYWSLWGQRHFPWALLAEGERVLLLDSWSSGSRLTWLVEARDVLRASVSSRQEAVTVLSDWMGEPSHDVEASDYLRGSTVESGVVLGWRPSPLAWLGAARPDGLRVERNGWAVARTEDLDAWGVDLTP
;
A
#
# COMPACT_ATOMS: atom_id res chain seq x y z
N MET A 1 -23.03 -0.48 1.39
CA MET A 1 -22.22 -1.09 0.33
C MET A 1 -20.84 -1.29 0.88
N SER A 2 -20.36 -2.52 0.94
CA SER A 2 -19.00 -2.82 1.37
C SER A 2 -18.06 -2.56 0.19
N ALA A 3 -16.91 -1.96 0.44
CA ALA A 3 -15.90 -1.71 -0.57
C ALA A 3 -14.54 -2.06 0.03
N VAL A 4 -13.62 -2.51 -0.81
CA VAL A 4 -12.27 -2.93 -0.40
C VAL A 4 -11.26 -2.01 -1.05
N LEU A 5 -10.26 -1.60 -0.27
CA LEU A 5 -9.15 -0.80 -0.78
C LEU A 5 -8.22 -1.70 -1.60
N VAL A 6 -7.71 -1.18 -2.70
CA VAL A 6 -6.68 -1.86 -3.50
C VAL A 6 -5.43 -0.98 -3.51
N GLN A 7 -4.30 -1.55 -3.10
CA GLN A 7 -3.01 -0.86 -3.14
C GLN A 7 -2.13 -1.42 -4.24
N HIS A 8 -1.70 -0.57 -5.17
CA HIS A 8 -0.72 -0.94 -6.20
C HIS A 8 0.71 -0.78 -5.68
N ARG A 9 1.39 -1.91 -5.52
CA ARG A 9 2.82 -1.95 -5.19
C ARG A 9 3.65 -1.73 -6.45
N ARG A 10 3.87 -0.45 -6.77
CA ARG A 10 4.68 -0.06 -7.94
C ARG A 10 6.16 -0.18 -7.63
N HIS A 11 6.85 -1.00 -8.42
CA HIS A 11 8.31 -0.96 -8.52
C HIS A 11 8.72 0.18 -9.47
N ARG A 12 9.77 0.93 -9.10
CA ARG A 12 10.27 2.05 -9.90
C ARG A 12 10.93 1.60 -11.21
N ARG A 13 11.56 0.43 -11.22
CA ARG A 13 12.22 -0.12 -12.41
C ARG A 13 11.65 -1.49 -12.74
N ARG A 14 11.48 -1.75 -14.03
CA ARG A 14 11.04 -3.06 -14.54
C ARG A 14 12.03 -4.18 -14.18
N ALA A 15 13.31 -3.86 -14.00
CA ALA A 15 14.33 -4.81 -13.56
C ALA A 15 14.18 -5.25 -12.08
N ASP A 16 13.48 -4.45 -11.27
CA ASP A 16 13.25 -4.73 -9.84
C ASP A 16 11.92 -5.47 -9.61
N VAL A 17 11.24 -5.85 -10.70
CA VAL A 17 10.00 -6.60 -10.67
C VAL A 17 10.33 -8.06 -10.41
N ALA A 18 10.11 -8.49 -9.18
CA ALA A 18 10.15 -9.91 -8.83
C ALA A 18 8.85 -10.57 -9.30
N ASP A 19 8.98 -11.56 -10.18
CA ASP A 19 7.87 -12.43 -10.53
C ASP A 19 7.70 -13.53 -9.48
N GLY A 20 6.45 -13.87 -9.21
CA GLY A 20 6.10 -14.97 -8.32
C GLY A 20 5.55 -14.53 -6.96
N PRO A 21 4.98 -15.48 -6.21
CA PRO A 21 4.33 -15.17 -4.94
C PRO A 21 5.36 -14.80 -3.86
N GLU A 22 5.21 -13.63 -3.25
CA GLU A 22 5.81 -13.38 -1.94
C GLU A 22 5.19 -14.30 -0.90
N SER A 23 6.00 -14.80 0.04
CA SER A 23 5.48 -15.58 1.16
C SER A 23 4.67 -14.70 2.12
N ALA A 24 3.74 -15.32 2.86
CA ALA A 24 2.98 -14.61 3.89
C ALA A 24 3.90 -13.90 4.91
N ASP A 25 5.01 -14.52 5.27
CA ASP A 25 5.97 -13.93 6.21
C ASP A 25 6.71 -12.73 5.62
N ALA A 26 7.01 -12.73 4.31
CA ALA A 26 7.59 -11.58 3.63
C ALA A 26 6.59 -10.41 3.59
N VAL A 27 5.34 -10.70 3.25
CA VAL A 27 4.26 -9.69 3.27
C VAL A 27 4.10 -9.12 4.68
N ARG A 28 3.98 -9.97 5.71
CA ARG A 28 3.78 -9.54 7.11
C ARG A 28 4.89 -8.63 7.64
N ARG A 29 6.13 -8.77 7.15
CA ARG A 29 7.27 -7.93 7.53
C ARG A 29 7.33 -6.60 6.76
N SER A 30 6.48 -6.42 5.74
CA SER A 30 6.46 -5.19 4.96
C SER A 30 5.85 -4.02 5.76
N ALA A 31 6.23 -2.81 5.40
CA ALA A 31 5.61 -1.58 5.87
C ALA A 31 5.32 -0.69 4.66
N TYR A 32 4.11 -0.16 4.58
CA TYR A 32 3.69 0.73 3.51
C TYR A 32 3.41 2.10 4.07
N TRP A 33 3.91 3.14 3.39
CA TRP A 33 3.62 4.50 3.79
C TRP A 33 3.60 5.45 2.60
N SER A 34 3.07 6.65 2.83
CA SER A 34 3.03 7.74 1.87
C SER A 34 3.15 9.07 2.61
N LEU A 35 3.86 10.00 1.98
CA LEU A 35 3.96 11.39 2.41
C LEU A 35 3.33 12.26 1.32
N TRP A 36 2.30 13.01 1.68
CA TRP A 36 1.57 13.88 0.75
C TRP A 36 1.50 15.31 1.28
N GLY A 37 1.47 16.29 0.38
CA GLY A 37 1.27 17.69 0.77
C GLY A 37 -0.09 17.96 1.42
N GLN A 38 -1.09 17.15 1.08
CA GLN A 38 -2.44 17.22 1.63
C GLN A 38 -3.06 15.82 1.72
N ARG A 39 -4.20 15.70 2.41
CA ARG A 39 -4.91 14.43 2.52
C ARG A 39 -5.43 13.98 1.14
N HIS A 40 -5.03 12.79 0.72
CA HIS A 40 -5.56 12.12 -0.46
C HIS A 40 -6.25 10.81 -0.06
N PHE A 41 -7.05 10.25 -0.96
CA PHE A 41 -7.49 8.87 -0.83
C PHE A 41 -6.29 7.93 -0.59
N PRO A 42 -6.35 6.91 0.29
CA PRO A 42 -7.47 6.50 1.15
C PRO A 42 -7.40 7.05 2.58
N TRP A 43 -6.84 8.25 2.83
CA TRP A 43 -6.62 8.80 4.17
C TRP A 43 -7.76 8.57 5.18
N ALA A 44 -8.99 8.87 4.79
CA ALA A 44 -10.16 8.75 5.67
C ALA A 44 -10.71 7.32 5.79
N LEU A 45 -10.32 6.41 4.90
CA LEU A 45 -10.91 5.08 4.77
C LEU A 45 -10.01 3.96 5.30
N LEU A 46 -8.68 4.09 5.20
CA LEU A 46 -7.75 3.05 5.64
C LEU A 46 -7.65 3.02 7.17
N ALA A 47 -8.46 2.21 7.85
CA ALA A 47 -8.41 2.07 9.31
C ALA A 47 -7.76 0.75 9.76
N GLU A 48 -7.48 0.64 11.06
CA GLU A 48 -7.10 -0.63 11.67
C GLU A 48 -8.20 -1.68 11.41
N GLY A 49 -7.82 -2.87 10.95
CA GLY A 49 -8.77 -3.92 10.59
C GLY A 49 -9.33 -3.83 9.18
N GLU A 50 -9.00 -2.78 8.41
CA GLU A 50 -9.53 -2.61 7.06
C GLU A 50 -8.94 -3.63 6.09
N ARG A 51 -9.76 -4.20 5.21
CA ARG A 51 -9.29 -5.14 4.19
C ARG A 51 -8.66 -4.41 3.03
N VAL A 52 -7.49 -4.89 2.61
CA VAL A 52 -6.75 -4.34 1.47
C VAL A 52 -6.35 -5.47 0.53
N LEU A 53 -6.61 -5.27 -0.77
CA LEU A 53 -6.08 -6.11 -1.83
C LEU A 53 -4.76 -5.54 -2.33
N LEU A 54 -3.72 -6.36 -2.35
CA LEU A 54 -2.44 -6.00 -2.94
C LEU A 54 -2.48 -6.28 -4.45
N LEU A 55 -2.14 -5.28 -5.23
CA LEU A 55 -1.90 -5.37 -6.67
C LEU A 55 -0.39 -5.27 -6.88
N ASP A 56 0.27 -6.36 -7.23
CA ASP A 56 1.71 -6.37 -7.52
C ASP A 56 1.98 -6.23 -9.02
N SER A 57 3.08 -5.57 -9.37
CA SER A 57 3.55 -5.50 -10.76
C SER A 57 4.47 -6.67 -11.04
N TRP A 58 4.16 -7.48 -12.06
CA TRP A 58 4.98 -8.57 -12.60
C TRP A 58 5.43 -8.24 -14.03
N SER A 59 6.40 -8.99 -14.56
CA SER A 59 6.95 -8.82 -15.91
C SER A 59 5.89 -9.01 -17.00
N SER A 60 4.90 -9.87 -16.72
CA SER A 60 3.74 -10.22 -17.54
C SER A 60 2.53 -9.30 -17.37
N GLY A 61 2.60 -8.33 -16.45
CA GLY A 61 1.49 -7.45 -16.11
C GLY A 61 1.27 -7.36 -14.60
N SER A 62 0.22 -6.68 -14.15
CA SER A 62 -0.11 -6.65 -12.72
C SER A 62 -1.01 -7.80 -12.31
N ARG A 63 -0.95 -8.21 -11.04
CA ARG A 63 -1.78 -9.26 -10.45
C ARG A 63 -2.32 -8.88 -9.10
N LEU A 64 -3.55 -9.27 -8.82
CA LEU A 64 -4.10 -9.24 -7.46
C LEU A 64 -3.52 -10.43 -6.70
N THR A 65 -2.70 -10.15 -5.70
CA THR A 65 -1.85 -11.16 -5.07
C THR A 65 -2.35 -11.57 -3.71
N TRP A 66 -2.46 -10.64 -2.77
CA TRP A 66 -2.85 -10.92 -1.39
C TRP A 66 -4.10 -10.13 -0.99
N LEU A 67 -4.99 -10.79 -0.27
CA LEU A 67 -5.92 -10.14 0.63
C LEU A 67 -5.23 -10.02 1.99
N VAL A 68 -5.17 -8.81 2.52
CA VAL A 68 -4.55 -8.51 3.82
C VAL A 68 -5.49 -7.66 4.66
N GLU A 69 -5.23 -7.63 5.96
CA GLU A 69 -5.84 -6.69 6.90
C GLU A 69 -4.82 -5.61 7.26
N ALA A 70 -5.24 -4.34 7.27
CA ALA A 70 -4.40 -3.23 7.66
C ALA A 70 -4.21 -3.19 9.18
N ARG A 71 -2.95 -3.15 9.60
CA ARG A 71 -2.50 -3.11 11.00
C ARG A 71 -1.58 -1.92 11.23
N ASP A 72 -1.49 -1.49 12.48
CA ASP A 72 -0.54 -0.46 12.93
C ASP A 72 -0.63 0.80 12.05
N VAL A 73 -1.87 1.28 11.86
CA VAL A 73 -2.15 2.38 10.93
C VAL A 73 -1.71 3.72 11.51
N LEU A 74 -0.66 4.29 10.94
CA LEU A 74 -0.13 5.61 11.26
C LEU A 74 -0.86 6.70 10.47
N ARG A 75 -1.32 7.75 11.16
CA ARG A 75 -1.78 9.01 10.57
C ARG A 75 -1.18 10.19 11.32
N ALA A 76 -0.34 10.96 10.65
CA ALA A 76 0.27 12.16 11.23
C ALA A 76 0.16 13.36 10.30
N SER A 77 0.02 14.55 10.87
CA SER A 77 0.30 15.81 10.16
C SER A 77 1.72 16.23 10.52
N VAL A 78 2.48 16.69 9.54
CA VAL A 78 3.90 17.02 9.69
C VAL A 78 4.18 18.39 9.07
N SER A 79 4.89 19.23 9.80
CA SER A 79 5.23 20.59 9.42
C SER A 79 6.52 20.69 8.61
N SER A 80 7.32 19.63 8.59
CA SER A 80 8.57 19.56 7.85
C SER A 80 8.89 18.14 7.38
N ARG A 81 9.79 18.04 6.40
CA ARG A 81 10.34 16.78 5.92
C ARG A 81 11.09 16.02 7.00
N GLN A 82 11.84 16.72 7.85
CA GLN A 82 12.56 16.11 8.97
C GLN A 82 11.59 15.49 9.98
N GLU A 83 10.49 16.18 10.28
CA GLU A 83 9.44 15.66 11.16
C GLU A 83 8.78 14.40 10.55
N ALA A 84 8.54 14.39 9.24
CA ALA A 84 8.05 13.19 8.54
C ALA A 84 9.02 12.00 8.68
N VAL A 85 10.32 12.24 8.55
CA VAL A 85 11.35 11.22 8.73
C VAL A 85 11.34 10.70 10.16
N THR A 86 11.30 11.57 11.16
CA THR A 86 11.25 11.17 12.57
C THR A 86 10.02 10.30 12.86
N VAL A 87 8.83 10.76 12.44
CA VAL A 87 7.59 10.02 12.65
C VAL A 87 7.64 8.63 11.99
N LEU A 88 8.17 8.55 10.76
CA LEU A 88 8.30 7.29 10.04
C LEU A 88 9.36 6.36 10.66
N SER A 89 10.49 6.92 11.10
CA SER A 89 11.57 6.20 11.78
C SER A 89 11.07 5.55 13.06
N ASP A 90 10.39 6.32 13.91
CA ASP A 90 9.80 5.84 15.16
C ASP A 90 8.74 4.76 14.90
N TRP A 91 7.87 4.96 13.91
CA TRP A 91 6.81 4.01 13.58
C TRP A 91 7.32 2.71 12.94
N MET A 92 8.29 2.79 12.02
CA MET A 92 8.87 1.60 11.38
C MET A 92 9.81 0.85 12.33
N GLY A 93 10.43 1.55 13.29
CA GLY A 93 11.52 1.04 14.10
C GLY A 93 12.86 1.02 13.35
N GLU A 94 13.00 1.86 12.32
CA GLU A 94 14.17 1.94 11.46
C GLU A 94 14.94 3.24 11.72
N PRO A 95 16.28 3.27 11.58
CA PRO A 95 17.05 4.50 11.70
C PRO A 95 16.61 5.59 10.71
N SER A 96 16.57 6.86 11.15
CA SER A 96 16.17 7.99 10.30
C SER A 96 16.93 8.09 8.97
N HIS A 97 18.22 7.72 8.95
CA HIS A 97 19.03 7.77 7.73
C HIS A 97 18.59 6.74 6.67
N ASP A 98 18.04 5.60 7.09
CA ASP A 98 17.49 4.59 6.17
C ASP A 98 16.17 5.08 5.58
N VAL A 99 15.33 5.72 6.40
CA VAL A 99 14.09 6.36 5.95
C VAL A 99 14.38 7.49 4.94
N GLU A 100 15.36 8.36 5.24
CA GLU A 100 15.80 9.42 4.34
C GLU A 100 16.39 8.89 3.03
N ALA A 101 17.14 7.78 3.10
CA ALA A 101 17.72 7.11 1.94
C ALA A 101 16.66 6.41 1.07
N SER A 102 15.42 6.25 1.56
CA SER A 102 14.36 5.62 0.80
C SER A 102 14.14 6.34 -0.54
N ASP A 103 13.99 5.54 -1.59
CA ASP A 103 13.77 6.02 -2.94
C ASP A 103 12.57 6.97 -3.05
N TYR A 104 11.52 6.67 -2.29
CA TYR A 104 10.30 7.45 -2.25
C TYR A 104 10.57 8.86 -1.70
N LEU A 105 11.18 8.99 -0.52
CA LEU A 105 11.48 10.32 0.05
C LEU A 105 12.48 11.07 -0.82
N ARG A 106 13.56 10.43 -1.29
CA ARG A 106 14.55 11.10 -2.17
C ARG A 106 13.94 11.73 -3.42
N GLY A 107 12.90 11.11 -3.98
CA GLY A 107 12.19 11.64 -5.16
C GLY A 107 11.00 12.55 -4.83
N SER A 108 10.65 12.72 -3.56
CA SER A 108 9.53 13.56 -3.14
C SER A 108 9.97 15.02 -2.99
N THR A 109 9.17 15.93 -3.54
CA THR A 109 9.28 17.40 -3.34
C THR A 109 8.37 17.91 -2.23
N VAL A 110 7.76 17.01 -1.45
CA VAL A 110 6.85 17.37 -0.35
C VAL A 110 7.69 17.75 0.86
N GLU A 111 7.61 19.02 1.26
CA GLU A 111 8.31 19.55 2.43
C GLU A 111 7.47 19.52 3.71
N SER A 112 6.14 19.47 3.60
CA SER A 112 5.21 19.38 4.74
C SER A 112 3.89 18.77 4.29
N GLY A 113 3.05 18.31 5.21
CA GLY A 113 1.72 17.79 4.91
C GLY A 113 1.29 16.67 5.83
N VAL A 114 1.03 15.48 5.28
CA VAL A 114 0.49 14.34 6.02
C VAL A 114 1.21 13.03 5.68
N VAL A 115 1.37 12.19 6.70
CA VAL A 115 1.93 10.84 6.60
C VAL A 115 0.83 9.82 6.88
N LEU A 116 0.66 8.87 5.96
CA LEU A 116 -0.18 7.69 6.13
C LEU A 116 0.72 6.46 6.06
N GLY A 117 0.78 5.67 7.14
CA GLY A 117 1.51 4.41 7.21
C GLY A 117 0.61 3.26 7.65
N TRP A 118 0.95 2.03 7.27
CA TRP A 118 0.30 0.81 7.74
C TRP A 118 1.15 -0.43 7.46
N ARG A 119 0.88 -1.52 8.18
CA ARG A 119 1.50 -2.84 8.02
C ARG A 119 0.44 -3.86 7.61
N PRO A 120 0.72 -4.77 6.65
CA PRO A 120 -0.23 -5.79 6.26
C PRO A 120 -0.21 -7.00 7.22
N SER A 121 -1.38 -7.54 7.52
CA SER A 121 -1.55 -8.87 8.08
C SER A 121 -2.16 -9.78 7.02
N PRO A 122 -1.40 -10.74 6.45
CA PRO A 122 -1.90 -11.61 5.38
C PRO A 122 -3.13 -12.41 5.83
N LEU A 123 -4.17 -12.44 4.98
CA LEU A 123 -5.36 -13.27 5.15
C LEU A 123 -5.36 -14.42 4.15
N ALA A 124 -5.25 -14.11 2.86
CA ALA A 124 -5.30 -15.11 1.79
C ALA A 124 -4.46 -14.71 0.57
N TRP A 125 -3.86 -15.71 -0.10
CA TRP A 125 -3.27 -15.55 -1.42
C TRP A 125 -4.33 -15.78 -2.50
N LEU A 126 -4.43 -14.85 -3.45
CA LEU A 126 -5.38 -14.87 -4.57
C LEU A 126 -4.68 -15.26 -5.88
N GLY A 127 -3.56 -14.61 -6.20
CA GLY A 127 -2.80 -14.85 -7.43
C GLY A 127 -3.55 -14.58 -8.74
N ALA A 128 -4.66 -13.82 -8.70
CA ALA A 128 -5.50 -13.52 -9.85
C ALA A 128 -4.86 -12.50 -10.80
N ALA A 129 -5.21 -12.56 -12.09
CA ALA A 129 -4.83 -11.52 -13.04
C ALA A 129 -5.44 -10.18 -12.62
N ARG A 130 -4.81 -9.06 -13.00
CA ARG A 130 -5.44 -7.74 -12.84
C ARG A 130 -6.78 -7.73 -13.59
N PRO A 131 -7.90 -7.45 -12.92
CA PRO A 131 -9.20 -7.41 -13.59
C PRO A 131 -9.30 -6.26 -14.59
N ASP A 132 -10.06 -6.49 -15.65
CA ASP A 132 -10.40 -5.45 -16.63
C ASP A 132 -11.20 -4.34 -15.95
N GLY A 133 -10.88 -3.09 -16.29
CA GLY A 133 -11.56 -1.93 -15.73
C GLY A 133 -11.09 -1.49 -14.34
N LEU A 134 -10.22 -2.23 -13.63
CA LEU A 134 -9.63 -1.77 -12.37
C LEU A 134 -8.80 -0.49 -12.61
N ARG A 135 -9.30 0.65 -12.15
CA ARG A 135 -8.66 1.97 -12.27
C ARG A 135 -7.91 2.31 -10.98
N VAL A 136 -6.59 2.25 -11.08
CA VAL A 136 -5.68 2.71 -10.02
C VAL A 136 -5.44 4.20 -10.20
N GLU A 137 -5.76 4.97 -9.16
CA GLU A 137 -5.53 6.40 -9.11
C GLU A 137 -4.03 6.73 -9.11
N ARG A 138 -3.69 8.00 -9.37
CA ARG A 138 -2.29 8.44 -9.46
C ARG A 138 -1.48 8.22 -8.17
N ASN A 139 -2.17 8.19 -7.03
CA ASN A 139 -1.59 7.91 -5.72
C ASN A 139 -1.34 6.40 -5.46
N GLY A 140 -1.61 5.54 -6.44
CA GLY A 140 -1.39 4.10 -6.33
C GLY A 140 -2.52 3.33 -5.64
N TRP A 141 -3.66 3.97 -5.38
CA TRP A 141 -4.79 3.32 -4.71
C TRP A 141 -6.01 3.20 -5.62
N ALA A 142 -6.87 2.22 -5.35
CA ALA A 142 -8.20 2.09 -5.94
C ALA A 142 -9.21 1.63 -4.88
N VAL A 143 -10.49 1.69 -5.25
CA VAL A 143 -11.60 1.07 -4.50
C VAL A 143 -12.23 0.02 -5.40
N ALA A 144 -12.46 -1.17 -4.86
CA ALA A 144 -13.27 -2.21 -5.47
C ALA A 144 -14.58 -2.35 -4.69
N ARG A 145 -15.72 -2.27 -5.37
CA ARG A 145 -17.03 -2.54 -4.75
C ARG A 145 -17.22 -4.05 -4.62
N THR A 146 -18.11 -4.49 -3.72
CA THR A 146 -18.47 -5.92 -3.62
C THR A 146 -18.84 -6.52 -4.98
N GLU A 147 -19.63 -5.81 -5.79
CA GLU A 147 -20.01 -6.24 -7.14
C GLU A 147 -18.80 -6.47 -8.07
N ASP A 148 -17.78 -5.62 -7.96
CA ASP A 148 -16.55 -5.77 -8.72
C ASP A 148 -15.79 -7.02 -8.27
N LEU A 149 -15.69 -7.24 -6.95
CA LEU A 149 -15.01 -8.39 -6.37
C LEU A 149 -15.67 -9.71 -6.76
N ASP A 150 -17.00 -9.77 -6.72
CA ASP A 150 -17.79 -10.92 -7.15
C ASP A 150 -17.55 -11.22 -8.64
N ALA A 151 -17.55 -10.17 -9.49
CA ALA A 151 -17.25 -10.31 -10.91
C ALA A 151 -15.82 -10.78 -11.18
N TRP A 152 -14.88 -10.50 -10.27
CA TRP A 152 -13.49 -10.94 -10.35
C TRP A 152 -13.26 -12.32 -9.73
N GLY A 153 -14.29 -12.91 -9.10
CA GLY A 153 -14.18 -14.17 -8.35
C GLY A 153 -13.30 -14.04 -7.09
N VAL A 154 -13.20 -12.84 -6.53
CA VAL A 154 -12.43 -12.58 -5.29
C VAL A 154 -13.35 -12.76 -4.10
N ASP A 155 -13.22 -13.91 -3.43
CA ASP A 155 -13.87 -14.13 -2.13
C ASP A 155 -13.08 -13.42 -1.03
N LEU A 156 -13.78 -12.63 -0.22
CA LEU A 156 -13.20 -11.95 0.94
C LEU A 156 -13.33 -12.77 2.23
N THR A 157 -13.94 -13.94 2.17
CA THR A 157 -14.04 -14.85 3.31
C THR A 157 -12.67 -15.49 3.54
N PRO A 158 -12.06 -15.33 4.73
CA PRO A 158 -10.77 -15.93 5.04
C PRO A 158 -10.83 -17.46 5.15
#